data_AF-A0A947KI04-F1
#
_entry.id   AF-A0A947KI04-F1
#
_cell.length_a   1.000
_cell.length_b   1.000
_cell.length_c   1.000
_cell.angle_alpha   90.00
_cell.angle_beta   90.00
_cell.angle_gamma   90.00
#
_symmetry.space_group_name_H-M   'P 1'
#
loop_
_entity.id
_entity.type
_entity.pdbx_description
1 polymer ?
#
loop_
_entity_poly.entity_id
_entity_poly.type
_entity_poly.pdbx_seq_one_letter_code
_entity_poly.pdbx_strand_id
1 'polypeptide(L)'
;MSNFFLYMVGAFGLVSIGILGCIINRSLTLKLQSVFLIIAGACIAYFSLGNRFGHTRQILLYASVILIIFLFIFLTSVIIYSKSGNGKITDVSEKP
;
A
#
# COMPACT_ATOMS: atom_id res chain seq x y z
N MET A 1 -28.74 9.06 2.20
CA MET A 1 -27.52 8.93 3.03
C MET A 1 -26.77 7.59 2.86
N SER A 2 -27.09 6.73 1.88
CA SER A 2 -26.62 5.33 1.84
C SER A 2 -25.27 5.06 1.15
N ASN A 3 -25.00 5.69 0.00
CA ASN A 3 -23.85 5.28 -0.83
C ASN A 3 -22.48 5.67 -0.24
N PHE A 4 -22.38 6.83 0.40
CA PHE A 4 -21.15 7.28 1.04
C PHE A 4 -20.71 6.37 2.18
N PHE A 5 -21.67 5.91 3.00
CA PHE A 5 -21.38 5.00 4.11
C PHE A 5 -20.85 3.65 3.59
N LEU A 6 -21.44 3.13 2.52
CA LEU A 6 -20.98 1.90 1.86
C LEU A 6 -19.56 2.04 1.29
N TYR A 7 -19.25 3.16 0.62
CA TYR A 7 -17.89 3.40 0.11
C TYR A 7 -16.85 3.53 1.24
N MET A 8 -17.21 4.19 2.35
CA MET A 8 -16.33 4.30 3.52
C MET A 8 -16.09 2.94 4.18
N VAL A 9 -17.15 2.18 4.44
CA VAL A 9 -17.03 0.84 5.03
C VAL A 9 -16.23 -0.10 4.12
N GLY A 10 -16.47 -0.05 2.81
CA GLY A 10 -15.70 -0.82 1.82
C GLY A 10 -14.22 -0.43 1.78
N ALA A 11 -13.92 0.87 1.84
CA ALA A 11 -12.55 1.36 1.88
C ALA A 11 -11.81 0.92 3.16
N PHE A 12 -12.45 1.04 4.33
CA PHE A 12 -11.88 0.54 5.58
C PHE A 12 -11.68 -0.97 5.55
N GLY A 13 -12.64 -1.73 5.02
CA GLY A 13 -12.52 -3.18 4.87
C GLY A 13 -11.34 -3.58 3.98
N LEU A 14 -11.17 -2.93 2.83
CA LEU A 14 -10.04 -3.18 1.92
C LEU A 14 -8.69 -2.87 2.56
N VAL A 15 -8.60 -1.75 3.29
CA VAL A 15 -7.38 -1.38 4.02
C VAL A 15 -7.09 -2.38 5.13
N SER A 16 -8.07 -2.77 5.94
CA SER A 16 -7.89 -3.75 7.01
C SER A 16 -7.46 -5.11 6.49
N ILE A 17 -8.09 -5.62 5.43
CA ILE A 17 -7.73 -6.90 4.80
C ILE A 17 -6.31 -6.83 4.23
N GLY A 18 -5.95 -5.73 3.58
CA GLY A 18 -4.61 -5.54 3.06
C GLY A 18 -3.54 -5.42 4.16
N ILE A 19 -3.82 -4.76 5.28
CA ILE A 19 -2.89 -4.73 6.42
C ILE A 19 -2.70 -6.13 6.99
N LEU A 20 -3.80 -6.86 7.20
CA LEU A 20 -3.77 -8.22 7.71
C LEU A 20 -3.00 -9.16 6.77
N GLY A 21 -3.22 -9.05 5.46
CA GLY A 21 -2.52 -9.81 4.43
C GLY A 21 -1.02 -9.51 4.37
N CYS A 22 -0.61 -8.27 4.65
CA CYS A 22 0.80 -7.89 4.71
C CYS A 22 1.52 -8.48 5.94
N ILE A 23 0.81 -8.58 7.07
CA ILE A 23 1.34 -9.13 8.33
C ILE A 23 1.43 -10.67 8.27
N ILE A 24 0.35 -11.32 7.84
CA ILE A 24 0.24 -12.79 7.88
C ILE A 24 1.12 -13.47 6.83
N ASN A 25 1.20 -12.91 5.63
CA ASN A 25 1.86 -13.61 4.53
C ASN A 25 3.39 -13.48 4.58
N ARG A 26 4.09 -14.60 4.47
CA ARG A 26 5.56 -14.61 4.31
C ARG A 26 6.03 -14.37 2.87
N SER A 27 5.20 -14.69 1.89
CA SER A 27 5.54 -14.52 0.48
C SER A 27 5.55 -13.05 0.08
N LEU A 28 6.61 -12.61 -0.60
CA LEU A 28 6.76 -11.23 -1.08
C LEU A 28 5.62 -10.85 -2.03
N THR A 29 5.19 -11.77 -2.90
CA THR A 29 4.12 -11.55 -3.88
C THR A 29 2.78 -11.29 -3.20
N LEU A 30 2.45 -12.05 -2.16
CA LEU A 30 1.21 -11.87 -1.41
C LEU A 30 1.24 -10.59 -0.57
N LYS A 31 2.41 -10.20 -0.04
CA LYS A 31 2.58 -8.89 0.60
C LYS A 31 2.31 -7.76 -0.39
N LEU A 32 2.91 -7.81 -1.59
CA LEU A 32 2.68 -6.84 -2.66
C LEU A 32 1.20 -6.74 -3.05
N GLN A 33 0.50 -7.87 -3.22
CA GLN A 33 -0.95 -7.86 -3.50
C GLN A 33 -1.75 -7.21 -2.36
N SER A 34 -1.35 -7.46 -1.12
CA SER A 34 -1.98 -6.85 0.05
C SER A 34 -1.75 -5.34 0.09
N VAL A 35 -0.57 -4.86 -0.33
CA VAL A 35 -0.28 -3.44 -0.54
C VAL A 35 -1.22 -2.82 -1.58
N PHE A 36 -1.44 -3.50 -2.70
CA PHE A 36 -2.37 -3.02 -3.74
C PHE A 36 -3.80 -2.89 -3.20
N LEU A 37 -4.25 -3.81 -2.33
CA LEU A 37 -5.56 -3.68 -1.66
C LEU A 37 -5.65 -2.44 -0.77
N ILE A 38 -4.58 -2.12 -0.01
CA ILE A 38 -4.55 -0.93 0.85
C ILE A 38 -4.62 0.34 -0.01
N ILE A 39 -3.87 0.40 -1.11
CA ILE A 39 -3.88 1.53 -2.03
C ILE A 39 -5.28 1.70 -2.65
N ALA A 40 -5.89 0.60 -3.10
CA ALA A 40 -7.25 0.65 -3.66
C ALA A 40 -8.28 1.16 -2.64
N GLY A 41 -8.23 0.67 -1.40
CA GLY A 41 -9.10 1.15 -0.32
C GLY A 41 -8.89 2.63 -0.02
N ALA A 42 -7.63 3.09 0.05
CA ALA A 42 -7.30 4.50 0.25
C ALA A 42 -7.81 5.39 -0.90
N CYS A 43 -7.71 4.94 -2.15
CA CYS A 43 -8.24 5.65 -3.31
C CYS A 43 -9.78 5.76 -3.28
N ILE A 44 -10.49 4.72 -2.83
CA ILE A 44 -11.95 4.76 -2.72
C ILE A 44 -12.39 5.72 -1.59
N ALA A 45 -11.73 5.67 -0.43
CA ALA A 45 -11.96 6.64 0.64
C ALA A 45 -11.69 8.07 0.15
N TYR A 46 -10.59 8.27 -0.58
CA TYR A 46 -10.23 9.54 -1.20
C TYR A 46 -11.33 10.06 -2.12
N PHE A 47 -11.81 9.24 -3.06
CA PHE A 47 -12.80 9.68 -4.04
C PHE A 47 -14.13 10.03 -3.36
N SER A 48 -14.54 9.26 -2.34
CA SER A 48 -15.73 9.56 -1.53
C SER A 48 -15.59 10.82 -0.68
N LEU A 49 -14.42 11.08 -0.09
CA LEU A 49 -14.14 12.29 0.70
C LEU A 49 -13.98 13.53 -0.17
N GLY A 50 -13.30 13.40 -1.31
CA GLY A 50 -13.09 14.47 -2.28
C GLY A 50 -14.40 14.95 -2.92
N ASN A 51 -15.38 14.06 -3.13
CA ASN A 51 -16.70 14.46 -3.58
C ASN A 51 -17.48 15.30 -2.56
N ARG A 52 -17.03 15.37 -1.29
CA ARG A 52 -17.64 16.18 -0.22
C ARG A 52 -16.86 17.44 0.15
N PHE A 53 -15.56 17.49 -0.11
CA PHE A 53 -14.71 18.60 0.32
C PHE A 53 -14.14 19.35 -0.88
N GLY A 54 -14.29 20.68 -0.90
CA GLY A 54 -13.83 21.54 -1.99
C GLY A 54 -12.34 21.42 -2.32
N HIS A 55 -11.97 21.89 -3.51
CA HIS A 55 -10.68 21.69 -4.21
C HIS A 55 -9.40 21.74 -3.35
N THR A 56 -9.36 22.57 -2.31
CA THR A 56 -8.19 22.72 -1.42
C THR A 56 -7.91 21.47 -0.58
N ARG A 57 -8.94 20.74 -0.11
CA ARG A 57 -8.76 19.51 0.68
C ARG A 57 -8.45 18.29 -0.20
N GLN A 58 -8.84 18.34 -1.46
CA GLN A 58 -8.56 17.30 -2.44
C GLN A 58 -7.04 17.18 -2.71
N ILE A 59 -6.32 18.31 -2.76
CA ILE A 59 -4.86 18.35 -2.89
C ILE A 59 -4.14 17.74 -1.68
N LEU A 60 -4.57 18.07 -0.46
CA LEU A 60 -3.99 17.51 0.76
C LEU A 60 -4.18 15.98 0.83
N LEU A 61 -5.35 15.51 0.42
CA LEU A 61 -5.65 14.09 0.34
C LEU A 61 -4.86 13.39 -0.79
N TYR A 62 -4.63 14.06 -1.92
CA TYR A 62 -3.78 13.56 -3.02
C TYR A 62 -2.32 13.39 -2.57
N ALA A 63 -1.78 14.38 -1.86
CA ALA A 63 -0.45 14.31 -1.26
C ALA A 63 -0.34 13.15 -0.26
N SER A 64 -1.39 12.89 0.53
CA SER A 64 -1.42 11.79 1.49
C SER A 64 -1.39 10.41 0.81
N VAL A 65 -2.14 10.23 -0.29
CA VAL A 65 -2.12 8.97 -1.06
C VAL A 65 -0.75 8.73 -1.70
N ILE A 66 -0.15 9.76 -2.32
CA ILE A 66 1.20 9.67 -2.88
C ILE A 66 2.22 9.31 -1.80
N LEU A 67 2.11 9.93 -0.62
CA LEU A 67 3.00 9.66 0.50
C LEU A 67 2.85 8.21 0.99
N ILE A 68 1.64 7.67 1.06
CA ILE A 68 1.39 6.26 1.39
C ILE A 68 2.02 5.32 0.35
N ILE A 69 1.87 5.62 -0.94
CA ILE A 69 2.49 4.83 -2.02
C ILE A 69 4.02 4.86 -1.89
N PHE A 70 4.61 6.03 -1.66
CA PHE A 70 6.05 6.18 -1.43
C PHE A 70 6.53 5.39 -0.22
N LEU A 71 5.79 5.44 0.88
CA LEU A 71 6.10 4.74 2.11
C LEU A 71 6.04 3.21 1.90
N PHE A 72 5.11 2.73 1.07
CA PHE A 72 5.03 1.33 0.69
C PHE A 72 6.17 0.85 -0.22
N ILE A 73 6.56 1.65 -1.21
CA ILE A 73 7.72 1.38 -2.05
C ILE A 73 8.98 1.33 -1.18
N PHE A 74 9.13 2.28 -0.27
CA PHE A 74 10.23 2.32 0.69
C PHE A 74 10.25 1.07 1.57
N LEU A 75 9.12 0.68 2.17
CA LEU A 75 9.03 -0.52 3.00
C LEU A 75 9.40 -1.79 2.21
N THR A 76 8.90 -1.91 0.98
CA THR A 76 9.18 -3.05 0.11
C THR A 76 10.67 -3.11 -0.23
N SER A 77 11.28 -1.97 -0.55
CA SER A 77 12.71 -1.86 -0.80
C SER A 77 13.54 -2.23 0.43
N VAL A 78 13.17 -1.76 1.63
CA VAL A 78 13.84 -2.12 2.89
C VAL A 78 13.72 -3.61 3.19
N ILE A 79 12.56 -4.23 2.96
CA ILE A 79 12.36 -5.68 3.17
C ILE A 79 13.25 -6.48 2.20
N ILE A 80 13.32 -6.08 0.92
CA ILE A 80 14.20 -6.72 -0.06
C ILE A 80 15.66 -6.56 0.34
N TYR A 81 16.07 -5.35 0.73
CA TYR A 81 17.44 -5.05 1.11
C TYR A 81 17.87 -5.77 2.40
N SER A 82 17.02 -5.80 3.43
CA SER A 82 17.26 -6.51 4.68
C SER A 82 17.37 -8.03 4.45
N LYS A 83 16.54 -8.58 3.55
CA LYS A 83 16.63 -9.99 3.18
C LYS A 83 17.87 -10.30 2.33
N SER A 84 18.28 -9.37 1.47
CA SER A 84 19.50 -9.46 0.65
C SER A 84 20.79 -9.23 1.45
N GLY A 85 20.74 -8.53 2.58
CA GLY A 85 21.88 -8.36 3.49
C GLY A 85 22.14 -9.58 4.38
N ASN A 86 21.15 -10.47 4.52
CA ASN A 86 21.25 -11.70 5.33
C ASN A 86 21.37 -12.98 4.48
N GLY A 87 21.18 -12.87 3.16
CA GLY A 87 21.59 -13.88 2.20
C GLY A 87 22.92 -13.47 1.61
N LYS A 88 23.96 -14.30 1.79
CA LYS A 88 25.20 -14.23 1.02
C LYS A 88 24.90 -13.70 -0.39
N ILE A 89 25.56 -12.61 -0.74
CA ILE A 89 25.92 -12.32 -2.11
C ILE A 89 26.66 -13.58 -2.58
N THR A 90 25.94 -14.55 -3.14
CA THR A 90 26.56 -15.67 -3.84
C THR A 90 27.15 -15.05 -5.08
N ASP A 91 28.44 -14.78 -4.96
CA ASP A 91 29.46 -14.82 -6.00
C ASP A 91 28.88 -14.77 -7.42
N VAL A 92 28.75 -13.54 -7.94
CA VAL A 92 29.09 -13.31 -9.34
C VAL A 92 30.62 -13.28 -9.40
N SER A 93 31.23 -14.44 -9.16
CA SER A 93 32.64 -14.68 -9.44
C SER A 93 32.74 -15.98 -10.21
N GLU A 94 33.14 -15.81 -11.46
CA GLU A 94 33.93 -16.76 -12.23
C GLU A 94 33.31 -18.11 -12.64
N LYS A 95 33.08 -18.26 -13.95
CA LYS A 95 33.96 -19.04 -14.86
C LYS A 95 33.28 -19.37 -16.20
N PRO A 96 34.02 -19.84 -17.22
CA PRO A 96 35.41 -19.56 -17.62
C PRO A 96 35.49 -18.87 -18.99
#